data_AF-A0AAV1AI77-F1
#
_entry.id   AF-A0AAV1AI77-F1
#
_cell.length_a   1.000
_cell.length_b   1.000
_cell.length_c   1.000
_cell.angle_alpha   90.00
_cell.angle_beta   90.00
_cell.angle_gamma   90.00
#
_symmetry.space_group_name_H-M   'P 1'
#
loop_
_entity.id
_entity.type
_entity.pdbx_description
1 polymer ?
#
loop_
_entity_poly.entity_id
_entity_poly.type
_entity_poly.pdbx_seq_one_letter_code
_entity_poly.pdbx_strand_id
1 'polypeptide(L)'
;MEEYPEELRTPPITLTSLVGCPDLHPLISTYLLSQQPPINTLALPDLSKINVFNQKKTDPDSVIAASPPPFIVNGILKRDWLLKHRTKIPSVVAALFPSNHVFGDPSQWLQVCSDLDSIKTVIRARNIKLVVVLVHTNANDEVSEDRMIALRKRAELEAKYVVILNPNNDSEFQSSLNRLASIFSELSGVYYKEEGRRVKQRIEKKNVSAVELIVRYCFKV
;
A
#
# COMPACT_ATOMS: atom_id res chain seq x y z
N MET A 1 12.18 -1.28 -29.23
CA MET A 1 11.67 -1.43 -27.85
C MET A 1 11.74 -0.13 -27.06
N GLU A 2 12.58 0.83 -27.43
CA GLU A 2 12.74 2.15 -26.77
C GLU A 2 11.56 3.11 -26.96
N GLU A 3 10.73 2.91 -27.99
CA GLU A 3 9.54 3.74 -28.28
C GLU A 3 8.40 3.58 -27.26
N TYR A 4 8.44 2.54 -26.41
CA TYR A 4 7.42 2.35 -25.40
C TYR A 4 7.62 3.30 -24.20
N PRO A 5 6.54 3.76 -23.55
CA PRO A 5 6.63 4.45 -22.27
C PRO A 5 7.45 3.65 -21.24
N GLU A 6 8.19 4.35 -20.39
CA GLU A 6 9.09 3.73 -19.40
C GLU A 6 8.36 2.76 -18.47
N GLU A 7 7.08 3.03 -18.18
CA GLU A 7 6.26 2.18 -17.32
C GLU A 7 6.00 0.80 -17.91
N LEU A 8 6.10 0.64 -19.23
CA LEU A 8 5.98 -0.64 -19.93
C LEU A 8 7.31 -1.36 -20.13
N ARG A 9 8.43 -0.64 -19.92
CA ARG A 9 9.79 -1.16 -20.10
C ARG A 9 10.43 -1.63 -18.79
N THR A 10 9.85 -1.28 -17.66
CA THR A 10 10.42 -1.56 -16.34
C THR A 10 9.51 -2.48 -15.54
N PRO A 11 10.07 -3.35 -14.68
CA PRO A 11 9.26 -4.18 -13.80
C PRO A 11 8.40 -3.31 -12.85
N PRO A 12 7.36 -3.89 -12.23
CA PRO A 12 6.54 -3.18 -11.26
C PRO A 12 7.41 -2.57 -10.14
N ILE A 13 7.20 -1.28 -9.88
CA ILE A 13 7.93 -0.55 -8.84
C ILE A 13 7.31 -0.86 -7.47
N THR A 14 8.14 -1.15 -6.49
CA THR A 14 7.73 -1.22 -5.08
C THR A 14 7.48 0.20 -4.58
N LEU A 15 6.20 0.60 -4.52
CA LEU A 15 5.78 1.88 -3.95
C LEU A 15 5.10 1.61 -2.61
N THR A 16 5.69 2.03 -1.51
CA THR A 16 5.13 1.85 -0.18
C THR A 16 4.70 3.19 0.41
N SER A 17 3.78 3.20 1.36
CA SER A 17 3.41 4.40 2.10
C SER A 17 3.77 4.22 3.56
N LEU A 18 4.46 5.21 4.12
CA LEU A 18 4.75 5.31 5.55
C LEU A 18 3.70 6.23 6.18
N VAL A 19 2.99 5.75 7.19
CA VAL A 19 1.89 6.48 7.83
C VAL A 19 2.10 6.53 9.34
N GLY A 20 2.08 7.74 9.92
CA GLY A 20 2.40 7.96 11.34
C GLY A 20 3.90 8.01 11.61
N CYS A 21 4.30 8.55 12.77
CA CYS A 21 5.70 8.77 13.17
C CYS A 21 6.56 9.48 12.08
N PRO A 22 6.21 10.73 11.69
CA PRO A 22 6.84 11.43 10.57
C PRO A 22 8.35 11.62 10.73
N ASP A 23 8.86 11.71 11.96
CA ASP A 23 10.28 11.94 12.25
C ASP A 23 11.18 10.82 11.72
N LEU A 24 10.65 9.59 11.60
CA LEU A 24 11.39 8.44 11.07
C LEU A 24 11.25 8.28 9.56
N HIS A 25 10.35 9.01 8.91
CA HIS A 25 10.13 8.87 7.46
C HIS A 25 11.40 9.12 6.66
N PRO A 26 12.17 10.21 6.87
CA PRO A 26 13.37 10.46 6.09
C PRO A 26 14.41 9.33 6.20
N LEU A 27 14.60 8.78 7.40
CA LEU A 27 15.55 7.69 7.65
C LEU A 27 15.13 6.40 6.95
N ILE A 28 13.87 5.99 7.15
CA ILE A 28 13.31 4.78 6.54
C ILE A 28 13.29 4.93 5.01
N SER A 29 12.81 6.07 4.50
CA SER A 29 12.76 6.36 3.07
C SER A 29 14.14 6.33 2.42
N THR A 30 15.15 6.94 3.04
CA THR A 30 16.52 6.96 2.51
C THR A 30 17.08 5.54 2.41
N TYR A 31 16.89 4.73 3.46
CA TYR A 31 17.33 3.35 3.49
C TYR A 31 16.60 2.47 2.46
N LEU A 32 15.30 2.67 2.27
CA LEU A 32 14.50 1.93 1.30
C LEU A 32 14.85 2.29 -0.15
N LEU A 33 15.19 3.56 -0.40
CA LEU A 33 15.68 4.02 -1.69
C LEU A 33 17.07 3.48 -2.03
N SER A 34 17.92 3.21 -1.04
CA SER A 34 19.25 2.60 -1.27
C SER A 34 19.21 1.09 -1.53
N GLN A 35 18.04 0.45 -1.44
CA GLN A 35 17.90 -0.97 -1.74
C GLN A 35 18.01 -1.25 -3.25
N GLN A 36 18.32 -2.49 -3.61
CA GLN A 36 18.37 -2.94 -4.99
C GLN A 36 17.43 -4.14 -5.19
N PRO A 37 16.27 -3.99 -5.87
CA PRO A 37 15.75 -2.77 -6.50
C PRO A 37 15.27 -1.71 -5.47
N PRO A 38 15.25 -0.43 -5.84
CA PRO A 38 14.85 0.66 -4.94
C PRO A 38 13.37 0.56 -4.56
N ILE A 39 13.07 0.86 -3.30
CA ILE A 39 11.72 0.89 -2.77
C ILE A 39 11.32 2.36 -2.57
N ASN A 40 10.40 2.83 -3.42
CA ASN A 40 9.87 4.18 -3.36
C ASN A 40 8.87 4.32 -2.22
N THR A 41 8.85 5.49 -1.57
CA THR A 41 8.00 5.73 -0.41
C THR A 41 7.11 6.96 -0.60
N LEU A 42 5.88 6.89 -0.08
CA LEU A 42 4.96 8.01 0.08
C LEU A 42 4.82 8.31 1.58
N ALA A 43 5.36 9.44 2.01
CA ALA A 43 5.27 9.90 3.38
C ALA A 43 3.88 10.53 3.65
N LEU A 44 3.12 9.92 4.56
CA LEU A 44 1.87 10.47 5.09
C LEU A 44 2.06 10.77 6.58
N PRO A 45 2.26 12.04 6.97
CA PRO A 45 2.61 12.38 8.34
C PRO A 45 1.49 12.06 9.34
N ASP A 46 0.24 11.96 8.88
CA ASP A 46 -0.94 11.70 9.70
C ASP A 46 -1.77 10.57 9.09
N LEU A 47 -2.25 9.67 9.96
CA LEU A 47 -3.17 8.57 9.67
C LEU A 47 -4.50 9.08 9.09
N SER A 48 -4.94 10.29 9.45
CA SER A 48 -6.15 10.91 8.89
C SER A 48 -6.07 11.11 7.37
N LYS A 49 -4.85 11.24 6.82
CA LYS A 49 -4.60 11.48 5.39
C LYS A 49 -4.63 10.20 4.55
N ILE A 50 -4.79 9.02 5.16
CA ILE A 50 -4.81 7.76 4.41
C ILE A 50 -5.96 7.69 3.39
N ASN A 51 -7.05 8.43 3.63
CA ASN A 51 -8.17 8.58 2.69
C ASN A 51 -7.79 9.15 1.32
N VAL A 52 -6.59 9.74 1.15
CA VAL A 52 -6.05 10.10 -0.17
C VAL A 52 -6.02 8.90 -1.11
N PHE A 53 -5.79 7.69 -0.59
CA PHE A 53 -5.85 6.47 -1.41
C PHE A 53 -7.27 6.09 -1.81
N ASN A 54 -8.31 6.60 -1.16
CA ASN A 54 -9.70 6.32 -1.53
C ASN A 54 -10.28 7.27 -2.56
N GLN A 55 -9.64 8.42 -2.82
CA GLN A 55 -10.13 9.39 -3.81
C GLN A 55 -10.24 8.73 -5.19
N LYS A 56 -11.45 8.30 -5.54
CA LYS A 56 -11.85 8.13 -6.93
C LYS A 56 -11.96 9.55 -7.46
N LYS A 57 -11.08 9.94 -8.38
CA LYS A 57 -11.47 11.00 -9.30
C LYS A 57 -12.79 10.53 -9.92
N THR A 58 -13.86 11.28 -9.66
CA THR A 58 -15.08 11.23 -10.45
C THR A 58 -14.61 11.33 -11.89
N ASP A 59 -14.76 10.25 -12.66
CA ASP A 59 -14.48 10.30 -14.10
C ASP A 59 -15.41 11.43 -14.63
N PRO A 60 -14.92 12.50 -15.27
CA PRO A 60 -15.77 13.60 -15.76
C PRO A 60 -16.89 13.12 -16.70
N ASP A 61 -16.76 11.91 -17.24
CA ASP A 61 -17.78 11.22 -18.03
C ASP A 61 -19.03 10.79 -17.23
N SER A 62 -18.99 10.78 -15.89
CA SER A 62 -20.16 10.43 -15.08
C SER A 62 -21.21 11.54 -14.97
N VAL A 63 -20.94 12.72 -15.55
CA VAL A 63 -21.88 13.87 -15.55
C VAL A 63 -22.79 13.87 -16.78
N ILE A 64 -22.55 13.00 -17.78
CA ILE A 64 -23.42 12.86 -18.97
C ILE A 64 -24.53 11.81 -18.73
N ALA A 65 -25.11 11.80 -17.53
CA ALA A 65 -26.18 10.87 -17.14
C ALA A 65 -27.60 11.36 -17.55
N ALA A 66 -27.72 12.00 -18.71
CA ALA A 66 -29.01 12.46 -19.26
C ALA A 66 -29.32 11.94 -20.69
N SER A 67 -28.50 11.03 -21.22
CA SER A 67 -28.75 10.34 -22.49
C SER A 67 -28.38 8.86 -22.35
N PRO A 68 -29.08 7.92 -23.03
CA PRO A 68 -28.71 6.51 -22.99
C PRO A 68 -27.23 6.39 -23.40
N PRO A 69 -26.36 5.79 -22.57
CA PRO A 69 -24.94 5.83 -22.86
C PRO A 69 -24.71 5.07 -24.18
N PRO A 70 -23.96 5.65 -25.15
CA PRO A 70 -23.43 4.85 -26.24
C PRO A 70 -22.67 3.68 -25.62
N PHE A 71 -22.64 2.51 -26.26
CA PHE A 71 -21.97 1.32 -25.74
C PHE A 71 -20.49 1.60 -25.42
N ILE A 72 -20.19 2.09 -24.21
CA ILE A 72 -18.81 2.35 -23.78
C ILE A 72 -18.21 0.99 -23.46
N VAL A 73 -17.41 0.49 -24.40
CA VAL A 73 -16.62 -0.71 -24.18
C VAL A 73 -15.54 -0.37 -23.17
N ASN A 74 -15.78 -0.65 -21.90
CA ASN A 74 -14.76 -0.51 -20.86
C ASN A 74 -13.55 -1.37 -21.22
N GLY A 75 -12.37 -0.74 -21.32
CA GLY A 75 -11.10 -1.42 -21.54
C GLY A 75 -10.60 -2.24 -20.34
N ILE A 76 -9.55 -3.03 -20.56
CA ILE A 76 -8.89 -3.97 -19.63
C ILE A 76 -8.18 -3.19 -18.52
N LEU A 77 -7.36 -2.22 -18.92
CA LEU A 77 -6.61 -1.32 -18.04
C LEU A 77 -7.02 0.13 -18.30
N LYS A 78 -7.14 0.93 -17.24
CA LYS A 78 -7.25 2.39 -17.38
C LYS A 78 -5.94 2.96 -17.95
N ARG A 79 -6.00 3.96 -18.83
CA ARG A 79 -4.81 4.65 -19.39
C ARG A 79 -3.76 4.97 -18.33
N ASP A 80 -4.18 5.60 -17.22
CA ASP A 80 -3.26 6.01 -16.14
C ASP A 80 -3.01 4.90 -15.10
N TRP A 81 -3.38 3.63 -15.36
CA TRP A 81 -3.27 2.59 -14.35
C TRP A 81 -1.81 2.40 -13.91
N LEU A 82 -0.88 2.31 -14.86
CA LEU A 82 0.55 2.15 -14.56
C LEU A 82 1.12 3.37 -13.84
N LEU A 83 0.89 4.57 -14.39
CA LEU A 83 1.33 5.83 -13.78
C LEU A 83 0.81 5.96 -12.34
N LYS A 84 -0.45 5.59 -12.10
CA LYS A 84 -1.07 5.66 -10.78
C LYS A 84 -0.43 4.72 -9.77
N HIS A 85 -0.12 3.47 -10.14
CA HIS A 85 0.52 2.51 -9.22
C HIS A 85 2.02 2.77 -9.03
N ARG A 86 2.64 3.54 -9.94
CA ARG A 86 4.03 3.98 -9.79
C ARG A 86 4.20 5.25 -8.95
N THR A 87 3.15 6.08 -8.81
CA THR A 87 3.29 7.43 -8.22
C THR A 87 2.28 7.78 -7.12
N LYS A 88 1.12 7.12 -7.05
CA LYS A 88 -0.01 7.58 -6.21
C LYS A 88 -0.64 6.50 -5.35
N ILE A 89 -0.74 5.27 -5.83
CA ILE A 89 -1.28 4.15 -5.06
C ILE A 89 -0.12 3.27 -4.62
N PRO A 90 0.15 3.16 -3.30
CA PRO A 90 1.15 2.24 -2.81
C PRO A 90 0.66 0.79 -2.92
N SER A 91 1.57 -0.14 -3.16
CA SER A 91 1.35 -1.58 -3.04
C SER A 91 1.25 -2.03 -1.57
N VAL A 92 1.97 -1.34 -0.68
CA VAL A 92 2.06 -1.63 0.75
C VAL A 92 1.92 -0.36 1.58
N VAL A 93 1.13 -0.40 2.65
CA VAL A 93 1.06 0.65 3.68
C VAL A 93 1.75 0.11 4.94
N ALA A 94 2.70 0.87 5.45
CA ALA A 94 3.32 0.67 6.75
C ALA A 94 2.71 1.67 7.73
N ALA A 95 1.98 1.17 8.72
CA ALA A 95 1.43 1.98 9.80
C ALA A 95 2.40 1.97 10.98
N LEU A 96 3.01 3.12 11.26
CA LEU A 96 3.98 3.32 12.33
C LEU A 96 3.26 3.83 13.58
N PHE A 97 3.35 3.07 14.67
CA PHE A 97 2.84 3.47 15.97
C PHE A 97 3.97 3.54 16.99
N PRO A 98 4.02 4.59 17.82
CA PRO A 98 4.86 4.60 19.00
C PRO A 98 4.53 3.42 19.94
N SER A 99 5.55 2.81 20.55
CA SER A 99 5.41 1.70 21.51
C SER A 99 4.50 2.07 22.68
N ASN A 100 4.65 3.29 23.21
CA ASN A 100 3.83 3.80 24.31
C ASN A 100 2.32 3.82 23.96
N HIS A 101 1.94 4.04 22.70
CA HIS A 101 0.53 4.02 22.30
C HIS A 101 -0.08 2.60 22.33
N VAL A 102 0.76 1.57 22.25
CA VAL A 102 0.33 0.16 22.23
C VAL A 102 0.39 -0.46 23.63
N PHE A 103 1.44 -0.14 24.38
CA PHE A 103 1.72 -0.73 25.70
C PHE A 103 1.36 0.16 26.88
N GLY A 104 1.15 1.45 26.66
CA GLY A 104 0.79 2.43 27.68
C GLY A 104 -0.71 2.47 27.97
N ASP A 105 -1.28 3.67 27.92
CA ASP A 105 -2.63 3.91 28.45
C ASP A 105 -3.73 3.26 27.59
N PRO A 106 -4.82 2.76 28.21
CA PRO A 106 -5.95 2.18 27.49
C PRO A 106 -6.57 3.12 26.44
N SER A 107 -6.55 4.44 26.68
CA SER A 107 -7.04 5.45 25.73
C SER A 107 -6.21 5.51 24.45
N GLN A 108 -4.88 5.41 24.56
CA GLN A 108 -3.98 5.38 23.41
C GLN A 108 -4.15 4.09 22.61
N TRP A 109 -4.32 2.95 23.31
CA TRP A 109 -4.63 1.68 22.67
C TRP A 109 -5.95 1.71 21.87
N LEU A 110 -6.99 2.36 22.41
CA LEU A 110 -8.26 2.56 21.69
C LEU A 110 -8.07 3.41 20.42
N GLN A 111 -7.21 4.43 20.46
CA GLN A 111 -6.88 5.23 19.29
C GLN A 111 -6.18 4.39 18.21
N VAL A 112 -5.16 3.59 18.58
CA VAL A 112 -4.49 2.65 17.66
C VAL A 112 -5.51 1.68 17.03
N CYS A 113 -6.45 1.18 17.82
CA CYS A 113 -7.52 0.33 17.33
C CYS A 113 -8.41 1.06 16.29
N SER A 114 -8.77 2.32 16.53
CA SER A 114 -9.57 3.12 15.59
C SER A 114 -8.80 3.39 14.29
N ASP A 115 -7.53 3.77 14.41
CA ASP A 115 -6.66 4.06 13.27
C ASP A 115 -6.44 2.82 12.40
N LEU A 116 -6.22 1.64 13.01
CA LEU A 116 -6.10 0.38 12.28
C LEU A 116 -7.38 0.04 11.49
N ASP A 117 -8.56 0.29 12.04
CA ASP A 117 -9.81 0.07 11.30
C ASP A 117 -10.00 1.04 10.16
N SER A 118 -9.66 2.31 10.36
CA SER A 118 -9.64 3.32 9.31
C SER A 118 -8.70 2.90 8.18
N ILE A 119 -7.48 2.48 8.51
CA ILE A 119 -6.50 1.98 7.55
C ILE A 119 -7.04 0.77 6.78
N LYS A 120 -7.53 -0.25 7.49
CA LYS A 120 -8.10 -1.47 6.88
C LYS A 120 -9.23 -1.15 5.90
N THR A 121 -10.09 -0.21 6.26
CA THR A 121 -11.21 0.24 5.43
C THR A 121 -10.71 0.84 4.10
N VAL A 122 -9.65 1.65 4.15
CA VAL A 122 -9.06 2.27 2.95
C VAL A 122 -8.32 1.26 2.08
N ILE A 123 -7.48 0.42 2.67
CA ILE A 123 -6.62 -0.50 1.90
C ILE A 123 -7.40 -1.65 1.25
N ARG A 124 -8.49 -2.12 1.88
CA ARG A 124 -9.29 -3.26 1.39
C ARG A 124 -9.90 -2.99 0.02
N ALA A 125 -10.35 -1.76 -0.24
CA ALA A 125 -10.94 -1.37 -1.52
C ALA A 125 -9.98 -1.50 -2.72
N ARG A 126 -8.66 -1.44 -2.47
CA ARG A 126 -7.62 -1.47 -3.51
C ARG A 126 -6.66 -2.65 -3.35
N ASN A 127 -6.97 -3.61 -2.47
CA ASN A 127 -6.12 -4.76 -2.15
C ASN A 127 -4.68 -4.37 -1.72
N ILE A 128 -4.52 -3.17 -1.16
CA ILE A 128 -3.22 -2.68 -0.67
C ILE A 128 -2.84 -3.52 0.55
N LYS A 129 -1.56 -3.89 0.66
CA LYS A 129 -1.07 -4.73 1.77
C LYS A 129 -0.72 -3.88 2.99
N LEU A 130 -0.81 -4.46 4.18
CA LEU A 130 -0.55 -3.78 5.45
C LEU A 130 0.63 -4.40 6.16
N VAL A 131 1.48 -3.53 6.71
CA VAL A 131 2.53 -3.86 7.69
C VAL A 131 2.34 -2.93 8.87
N VAL A 132 2.46 -3.45 10.08
CA VAL A 132 2.44 -2.64 11.31
C VAL A 132 3.85 -2.54 11.83
N VAL A 133 4.27 -1.32 12.13
CA VAL A 133 5.61 -1.01 12.61
C VAL A 133 5.48 -0.35 13.98
N LEU A 134 6.09 -0.94 15.00
CA LEU A 134 6.15 -0.38 16.33
C LEU A 134 7.48 0.32 16.52
N VAL A 135 7.44 1.58 16.95
CA VAL A 135 8.62 2.40 17.17
C VAL A 135 8.88 2.45 18.66
N HIS A 136 9.98 1.85 19.11
CA HIS A 136 10.40 1.95 20.51
C HIS A 136 10.89 3.37 20.81
N THR A 137 10.21 4.04 21.73
CA THR A 137 10.59 5.38 22.16
C THR A 137 11.62 5.33 23.28
N ASN A 138 11.56 4.31 24.16
CA ASN A 138 12.49 4.16 25.29
C ASN A 138 13.13 2.77 25.31
N ALA A 139 14.37 2.69 25.81
CA ALA A 139 15.10 1.42 25.96
C ALA A 139 14.46 0.45 26.98
N ASN A 140 13.53 0.92 27.80
CA ASN A 140 12.88 0.16 28.87
C ASN A 140 11.39 -0.11 28.61
N ASP A 141 10.92 0.07 27.38
CA ASP A 141 9.55 -0.26 27.01
C ASP A 141 9.37 -1.79 27.09
N GLU A 142 8.75 -2.28 28.16
CA GLU A 142 8.42 -3.69 28.31
C GLU A 142 7.41 -4.12 27.24
N VAL A 143 7.86 -5.00 26.34
CA VAL A 143 7.02 -5.57 25.29
C VAL A 143 6.14 -6.65 25.90
N SER A 144 4.87 -6.31 26.16
CA SER A 144 3.88 -7.29 26.59
C SER A 144 3.46 -8.18 25.41
N GLU A 145 3.75 -9.48 25.50
CA GLU A 145 3.36 -10.48 24.50
C GLU A 145 1.84 -10.51 24.28
N ASP A 146 1.04 -10.36 25.35
CA ASP A 146 -0.43 -10.32 25.25
C ASP A 146 -0.92 -9.13 24.42
N ARG A 147 -0.29 -7.96 24.59
CA ARG A 147 -0.58 -6.77 23.78
C ARG A 147 -0.15 -6.95 22.33
N MET A 148 0.97 -7.62 22.07
CA MET A 148 1.40 -7.99 20.72
C MET A 148 0.44 -8.98 20.06
N ILE A 149 -0.11 -9.93 20.80
CA ILE A 149 -1.16 -10.85 20.31
C ILE A 149 -2.43 -10.06 20.00
N ALA A 150 -2.85 -9.16 20.89
CA ALA A 150 -4.02 -8.31 20.67
C ALA A 150 -3.87 -7.42 19.43
N LEU A 151 -2.70 -6.81 19.24
CA LEU A 151 -2.38 -5.99 18.07
C LEU A 151 -2.44 -6.79 16.77
N ARG A 152 -1.83 -7.98 16.74
CA ARG A 152 -1.88 -8.89 15.58
C ARG A 152 -3.32 -9.29 15.23
N LYS A 153 -4.11 -9.67 16.22
CA LYS A 153 -5.53 -10.00 16.04
C LYS A 153 -6.33 -8.81 15.52
N ARG A 154 -6.09 -7.60 16.07
CA ARG A 154 -6.77 -6.37 15.66
C ARG A 154 -6.46 -5.96 14.23
N ALA A 155 -5.19 -6.07 13.85
CA ALA A 155 -4.69 -5.75 12.51
C ALA A 155 -4.99 -6.85 11.47
N GLU A 156 -5.44 -8.04 11.89
CA GLU A 156 -5.62 -9.22 11.03
C GLU A 156 -4.30 -9.62 10.33
N LEU A 157 -3.18 -9.55 11.06
CA LEU A 157 -1.83 -9.79 10.54
C LEU A 157 -1.14 -10.98 11.20
N GLU A 158 -0.32 -11.67 10.39
CA GLU A 158 0.66 -12.63 10.89
C GLU A 158 1.82 -11.94 11.60
N ALA A 159 2.50 -12.68 12.49
CA ALA A 159 3.62 -12.17 13.28
C ALA A 159 4.76 -11.58 12.43
N LYS A 160 4.98 -12.12 11.23
CA LYS A 160 6.05 -11.63 10.34
C LYS A 160 5.81 -10.20 9.86
N TYR A 161 4.56 -9.76 9.73
CA TYR A 161 4.17 -8.42 9.25
C TYR A 161 4.03 -7.37 10.36
N VAL A 162 4.40 -7.72 11.60
CA VAL A 162 4.59 -6.77 12.69
C VAL A 162 6.09 -6.65 12.95
N VAL A 163 6.64 -5.45 12.77
CA VAL A 163 8.08 -5.16 12.89
C VAL A 163 8.29 -4.16 14.01
N ILE A 164 9.30 -4.39 14.85
CA ILE A 164 9.71 -3.47 15.90
C ILE A 164 10.95 -2.71 15.42
N LEU A 165 10.89 -1.39 15.39
CA LEU A 165 12.00 -0.49 15.11
C LEU A 165 12.48 0.14 16.41
N ASN A 166 13.75 -0.08 16.73
CA ASN A 166 14.42 0.57 17.85
C ASN A 166 15.45 1.59 17.31
N PRO A 167 15.11 2.89 17.23
CA PRO A 167 16.01 3.89 16.70
C PRO A 167 17.22 4.17 17.61
N ASN A 168 17.21 3.70 18.86
CA ASN A 168 18.28 3.96 19.83
C ASN A 168 19.46 2.98 19.72
N ASN A 169 19.30 1.87 19.00
CA ASN A 169 20.34 0.86 18.80
C ASN A 169 20.57 0.66 17.30
N ASP A 170 21.67 1.20 16.77
CA ASP A 170 21.97 1.19 15.33
C ASP A 170 21.94 -0.22 14.72
N SER A 171 22.47 -1.22 15.43
CA SER A 171 22.54 -2.60 14.93
C SER A 171 21.16 -3.25 14.80
N GLU A 172 20.31 -3.09 15.82
CA GLU A 172 18.93 -3.57 15.82
C GLU A 172 18.08 -2.80 14.80
N PHE A 173 18.29 -1.49 14.72
CA PHE A 173 17.62 -0.62 13.77
C PHE A 173 17.89 -1.06 12.32
N GLN A 174 19.16 -1.26 11.96
CA GLN A 174 19.56 -1.74 10.64
C GLN A 174 19.00 -3.13 10.34
N SER A 175 19.02 -4.05 11.32
CA SER A 175 18.42 -5.39 11.16
C SER A 175 16.91 -5.31 10.89
N SER A 176 16.19 -4.50 11.66
CA SER A 176 14.75 -4.31 11.47
C SER A 176 14.41 -3.59 10.16
N LEU A 177 15.25 -2.66 9.69
CA LEU A 177 15.11 -2.03 8.37
C LEU A 177 15.32 -3.03 7.22
N ASN A 178 16.33 -3.90 7.30
CA ASN A 178 16.54 -4.98 6.33
C ASN A 178 15.31 -5.91 6.26
N ARG A 179 14.79 -6.29 7.43
CA ARG A 179 13.57 -7.10 7.52
C ARG A 179 12.36 -6.38 6.91
N LEU A 180 12.22 -5.08 7.17
CA LEU A 180 11.14 -4.25 6.63
C LEU A 180 11.21 -4.19 5.09
N ALA A 181 12.39 -3.94 4.52
CA ALA A 181 12.60 -3.92 3.07
C ALA A 181 12.26 -5.26 2.41
N SER A 182 12.61 -6.36 3.06
CA SER A 182 12.29 -7.72 2.59
C SER A 182 10.79 -7.98 2.56
N ILE A 183 10.07 -7.61 3.63
CA ILE A 183 8.61 -7.71 3.73
C ILE A 183 7.93 -6.84 2.67
N PHE A 184 8.40 -5.61 2.47
CA PHE A 184 7.83 -4.70 1.46
C PHE A 184 7.98 -5.23 0.05
N SER A 185 9.12 -5.84 -0.26
CA SER A 185 9.36 -6.47 -1.55
C SER A 185 8.46 -7.69 -1.76
N GLU A 186 8.32 -8.56 -0.75
CA GLU A 186 7.41 -9.71 -0.77
C GLU A 186 5.95 -9.27 -1.00
N LEU A 187 5.45 -8.36 -0.15
CA LEU A 187 4.05 -7.92 -0.21
C LEU A 187 3.74 -7.13 -1.49
N SER A 188 4.70 -6.38 -2.03
CA SER A 188 4.54 -5.71 -3.32
C SER A 188 4.46 -6.72 -4.47
N GLY A 189 5.27 -7.77 -4.44
CA GLY A 189 5.14 -8.88 -5.40
C GLY A 189 3.76 -9.53 -5.35
N VAL A 190 3.24 -9.80 -4.14
CA VAL A 190 1.88 -10.33 -3.95
C VAL A 190 0.82 -9.36 -4.48
N TYR A 191 0.95 -8.07 -4.19
CA TYR A 191 0.04 -7.04 -4.68
C TYR A 191 -0.08 -7.05 -6.20
N TYR A 192 1.04 -6.95 -6.92
CA TYR A 192 1.04 -6.90 -8.37
C TYR A 192 0.61 -8.22 -9.01
N LYS A 193 0.93 -9.36 -8.40
CA LYS A 193 0.45 -10.67 -8.84
C LYS A 193 -1.07 -10.77 -8.77
N GLU A 194 -1.67 -10.32 -7.67
CA GLU A 194 -3.12 -10.31 -7.50
C GLU A 194 -3.82 -9.32 -8.45
N GLU A 195 -3.22 -8.14 -8.67
CA GLU A 195 -3.72 -7.19 -9.67
C GLU A 195 -3.69 -7.76 -11.08
N GLY A 196 -2.60 -8.45 -11.46
CA GLY A 196 -2.50 -9.17 -12.73
C GLY A 196 -3.56 -10.27 -12.86
N ARG A 197 -3.77 -11.06 -11.79
CA ARG A 197 -4.83 -12.08 -11.74
C ARG A 197 -6.23 -11.48 -11.92
N ARG A 198 -6.51 -10.35 -11.26
CA ARG A 198 -7.79 -9.63 -11.38
C ARG A 198 -8.03 -9.15 -12.80
N VAL A 199 -7.00 -8.65 -13.47
CA VAL A 199 -7.06 -8.24 -14.88
C VAL A 199 -7.32 -9.45 -15.78
N LYS A 200 -6.55 -10.53 -15.62
CA LYS A 200 -6.73 -11.78 -16.38
C LYS A 200 -8.15 -12.34 -16.27
N GLN A 201 -8.69 -12.42 -15.05
CA GLN A 201 -10.06 -12.89 -14.83
C GLN A 201 -11.14 -12.03 -15.51
N ARG A 202 -10.92 -10.71 -15.62
CA ARG A 202 -11.83 -9.83 -16.36
C ARG A 202 -11.77 -10.08 -17.87
N ILE A 203 -10.59 -10.42 -18.40
CA ILE A 203 -10.41 -10.78 -19.80
C ILE A 203 -11.14 -12.10 -20.10
N GLU A 204 -10.90 -13.14 -19.30
CA GLU A 204 -11.48 -14.47 -19.49
C GLU A 204 -13.01 -14.50 -19.40
N LYS A 205 -13.60 -13.68 -18.53
CA LYS A 205 -15.07 -13.60 -18.38
C LYS A 205 -15.76 -12.85 -19.52
N LYS A 206 -15.02 -12.18 -20.40
CA LYS A 206 -15.61 -11.33 -21.42
C LYS A 206 -15.75 -12.11 -22.73
N ASN A 207 -17.00 -12.33 -23.13
CA ASN A 207 -17.33 -12.92 -24.42
C ASN A 207 -17.45 -11.78 -25.45
N VAL A 208 -16.34 -11.45 -26.13
CA VAL A 208 -16.32 -10.39 -27.16
C VAL A 208 -16.44 -11.06 -28.54
N SER A 209 -17.53 -10.80 -29.25
CA SER A 209 -17.81 -11.41 -30.56
C SER A 209 -17.10 -10.75 -31.75
N ALA A 210 -16.52 -9.56 -31.56
CA ALA A 210 -15.87 -8.78 -32.64
C ALA A 210 -14.40 -8.48 -32.32
N VAL A 211 -13.50 -8.95 -33.19
CA VAL A 211 -12.03 -8.82 -33.05
C VAL A 211 -11.58 -7.35 -33.03
N GLU A 212 -12.25 -6.46 -33.77
CA GLU A 212 -11.93 -5.03 -33.83
C GLU A 212 -12.16 -4.30 -32.49
N LEU A 213 -13.09 -4.79 -31.66
CA LEU A 213 -13.32 -4.27 -30.32
C LEU A 213 -12.26 -4.75 -29.31
N ILE A 214 -11.47 -5.78 -29.63
CA ILE A 214 -10.44 -6.33 -28.74
C ILE A 214 -9.27 -5.36 -28.59
N VAL A 215 -8.86 -4.67 -29.66
CA VAL A 215 -7.75 -3.70 -29.59
C VAL A 215 -8.14 -2.47 -28.76
N ARG A 216 -9.35 -1.92 -28.97
CA ARG A 216 -9.91 -0.87 -28.09
C ARG A 216 -10.13 -1.37 -26.67
N TYR A 217 -10.41 -2.66 -26.49
CA TYR A 217 -10.55 -3.25 -25.17
C TYR A 217 -9.22 -3.29 -24.41
N CYS A 218 -8.07 -3.44 -25.05
CA CYS A 218 -6.80 -3.52 -24.31
C CYS A 218 -6.50 -2.29 -23.44
N PHE A 219 -6.99 -1.10 -23.81
CA PHE A 219 -6.79 0.13 -23.06
C PHE A 219 -8.09 0.93 -22.99
N LYS A 220 -8.52 1.33 -21.78
CA LYS A 220 -9.56 2.35 -21.62
C LYS A 220 -8.91 3.70 -21.97
N VAL A 221 -9.31 4.28 -23.10
CA VAL A 221 -9.00 5.66 -23.51
C VAL A 221 -9.67 6.63 -22.54
#